data_AF-A0A1G6M492-F1
#
_entry.id   AF-A0A1G6M492-F1
#
_cell.length_a   1.000
_cell.length_b   1.000
_cell.length_c   1.000
_cell.angle_alpha   90.00
_cell.angle_beta   90.00
_cell.angle_gamma   90.00
#
_symmetry.space_group_name_H-M   'P 1'
#
loop_
_entity.id
_entity.type
_entity.pdbx_description
1 polymer ?
#
loop_
_entity_poly.entity_id
_entity_poly.type
_entity_poly.pdbx_seq_one_letter_code
_entity_poly.pdbx_strand_id
1 'polypeptide(L)'
;MRRAAVLGENGVGKTTTLRILPLFFGHLSSQIVASGHGQEPWIRFVVPTDASAIAFEYQRGTDAEEDRRLAVIRRRTDDHDSPFYRIYRCGFRKELFVQDSRFLSDEDTQLKANELGIVTTSKLTTSEYRSVILRTPAASKDKARLRAYSLDCSYGSRALDNLDRIVAAMVKARLLLVHGS
;
A
#
# COMPACT_ATOMS: atom_id res chain seq x y z
N MET A 1 -11.88 -8.64 -18.87
CA MET A 1 -11.42 -9.27 -17.61
C MET A 1 -9.97 -9.70 -17.79
N ARG A 2 -8.99 -8.88 -17.36
CA ARG A 2 -7.57 -9.28 -17.41
C ARG A 2 -7.27 -10.08 -16.14
N ARG A 3 -6.95 -11.37 -16.28
CA ARG A 3 -6.48 -12.23 -15.19
C ARG A 3 -4.98 -11.99 -15.03
N ALA A 4 -4.55 -11.46 -13.89
CA ALA A 4 -3.15 -11.50 -13.48
C ALA A 4 -2.97 -12.75 -12.60
N ALA A 5 -2.19 -13.71 -13.05
CA ALA A 5 -1.82 -14.89 -12.28
C ALA A 5 -0.35 -14.78 -11.90
N VAL A 6 -0.04 -14.84 -10.60
CA VAL A 6 1.33 -14.95 -10.10
C VAL A 6 1.68 -16.44 -10.07
N LEU A 7 2.27 -16.92 -11.18
CA LEU A 7 2.77 -18.29 -11.32
C LEU A 7 4.27 -18.32 -10.98
N GLY A 8 4.73 -19.39 -10.33
CA GLY A 8 6.06 -19.55 -9.75
C GLY A 8 6.14 -20.83 -8.90
N GLU A 9 7.27 -21.49 -8.79
CA GLU A 9 7.36 -22.78 -8.06
C GLU A 9 7.11 -22.63 -6.55
N ASN A 10 6.69 -23.73 -5.92
CA ASN A 10 6.39 -23.82 -4.48
C ASN A 10 7.63 -23.39 -3.68
N GLY A 11 7.58 -22.18 -3.08
CA GLY A 11 8.66 -21.63 -2.24
C GLY A 11 9.15 -20.24 -2.64
N VAL A 12 8.86 -19.78 -3.87
CA VAL A 12 9.33 -18.47 -4.37
C VAL A 12 8.21 -17.43 -4.30
N GLY A 13 8.09 -16.72 -3.18
CA GLY A 13 7.42 -15.40 -3.12
C GLY A 13 5.91 -15.30 -3.35
N LYS A 14 5.22 -16.31 -3.90
CA LYS A 14 3.76 -16.33 -4.16
C LYS A 14 2.92 -15.97 -2.93
N THR A 15 3.34 -16.53 -1.78
CA THR A 15 2.71 -16.32 -0.49
C THR A 15 2.84 -14.87 -0.04
N THR A 16 3.94 -14.20 -0.38
CA THR A 16 4.25 -12.79 -0.07
C THR A 16 3.48 -11.85 -0.99
N THR A 17 3.40 -12.10 -2.31
CA THR A 17 2.66 -11.27 -3.27
C THR A 17 1.16 -11.19 -2.95
N LEU A 18 0.52 -12.30 -2.57
CA LEU A 18 -0.89 -12.30 -2.14
C LEU A 18 -1.11 -11.70 -0.73
N ARG A 19 -0.09 -11.69 0.14
CA ARG A 19 -0.15 -11.02 1.45
C ARG A 19 -0.02 -9.51 1.35
N ILE A 20 0.54 -9.01 0.25
CA ILE A 20 0.80 -7.59 0.08
C ILE A 20 -0.47 -6.85 -0.35
N LEU A 21 -1.38 -7.47 -1.11
CA LEU A 21 -2.61 -6.81 -1.60
C LEU A 21 -3.51 -6.18 -0.50
N PRO A 22 -3.75 -6.81 0.65
CA PRO A 22 -4.50 -6.15 1.72
C PRO A 22 -3.84 -4.87 2.27
N LEU A 23 -2.51 -4.79 2.20
CA LEU A 23 -1.74 -3.60 2.60
C LEU A 23 -2.06 -2.41 1.70
N PHE A 24 -2.27 -2.66 0.39
CA PHE A 24 -2.71 -1.63 -0.53
C PHE A 24 -4.02 -0.97 -0.08
N PHE A 25 -4.86 -1.68 0.65
CA PHE A 25 -6.11 -1.14 1.19
C PHE A 25 -6.03 -0.76 2.67
N GLY A 26 -4.82 -0.67 3.23
CA GLY A 26 -4.59 -0.28 4.62
C GLY A 26 -5.04 -1.32 5.64
N HIS A 27 -5.12 -2.61 5.27
CA HIS A 27 -5.29 -3.69 6.25
C HIS A 27 -3.91 -4.21 6.64
N LEU A 28 -3.65 -4.37 7.94
CA LEU A 28 -2.40 -4.96 8.41
C LEU A 28 -2.50 -6.49 8.40
N SER A 29 -1.39 -7.16 8.13
CA SER A 29 -1.29 -8.63 8.15
C SER A 29 -1.74 -9.24 9.49
N SER A 30 -1.53 -8.53 10.60
CA SER A 30 -1.95 -8.90 11.96
C SER A 30 -3.47 -8.89 12.16
N GLN A 31 -4.22 -8.21 11.29
CA GLN A 31 -5.69 -8.23 11.29
C GLN A 31 -6.24 -9.38 10.43
N ILE A 32 -5.37 -10.07 9.70
CA ILE A 32 -5.70 -11.06 8.66
C ILE A 32 -5.27 -12.46 9.08
N VAL A 33 -4.14 -12.58 9.77
CA VAL A 33 -3.68 -13.81 10.42
C VAL A 33 -3.75 -13.54 11.92
N ALA A 34 -4.49 -14.38 12.66
CA ALA A 34 -4.55 -14.28 14.11
C ALA A 34 -3.13 -14.23 14.66
N SER A 35 -2.77 -13.13 15.31
CA SER A 35 -1.48 -12.94 15.98
C SER A 35 -1.31 -14.02 17.05
N GLY A 36 -0.70 -15.15 16.70
CA GLY A 36 -0.18 -16.07 17.70
C GLY A 36 0.90 -15.36 18.52
N HIS A 37 0.98 -15.65 19.82
CA HIS A 37 2.03 -15.11 20.68
C HIS A 37 3.41 -15.36 20.06
N GLY A 38 4.17 -14.28 19.82
CA GLY A 38 5.56 -14.34 19.32
C GLY A 38 5.79 -14.03 17.84
N GLN A 39 4.79 -13.56 17.08
CA GLN A 39 5.00 -13.13 15.69
C GLN A 39 5.45 -11.66 15.64
N GLU A 40 6.68 -11.41 15.15
CA GLU A 40 7.20 -10.08 14.87
C GLU A 40 6.32 -9.33 13.85
N PRO A 41 6.16 -8.00 13.96
CA PRO A 41 5.36 -7.21 13.02
C PRO A 41 5.83 -7.40 11.58
N TRP A 42 4.90 -7.77 10.69
CA TRP A 42 5.17 -8.10 9.28
C TRP A 42 6.00 -7.03 8.55
N ILE A 43 5.86 -5.77 8.93
CA ILE A 43 6.54 -4.64 8.32
C ILE A 43 8.06 -4.74 8.46
N ARG A 44 8.56 -5.34 9.55
CA ARG A 44 9.99 -5.56 9.78
C ARG A 44 10.59 -6.54 8.78
N PHE A 45 9.83 -7.54 8.35
CA PHE A 45 10.30 -8.54 7.38
C PHE A 45 10.23 -8.04 5.94
N VAL A 46 9.20 -7.28 5.58
CA VAL A 46 8.98 -6.85 4.18
C VAL A 46 9.69 -5.53 3.88
N VAL A 47 9.91 -4.69 4.90
CA VAL A 47 10.49 -3.35 4.78
C VAL A 47 11.61 -3.18 5.81
N PRO A 48 12.72 -3.93 5.66
CA PRO A 48 13.74 -4.08 6.70
C PRO A 48 14.56 -2.80 6.94
N THR A 49 14.69 -1.95 5.92
CA THR A 49 15.45 -0.69 6.00
C THR A 49 14.52 0.51 5.78
N ASP A 50 14.98 1.70 6.13
CA ASP A 50 14.33 2.97 5.82
C ASP A 50 14.29 3.28 4.30
N ALA A 51 15.22 2.72 3.54
CA ALA A 51 15.26 2.77 2.08
C ALA A 51 14.34 1.73 1.42
N SER A 52 13.90 0.69 2.14
CA SER A 52 12.95 -0.30 1.64
C SER A 52 11.56 0.32 1.46
N ALA A 53 10.86 -0.07 0.40
CA ALA A 53 9.51 0.40 0.12
C ALA A 53 8.70 -0.68 -0.61
N ILE A 54 7.38 -0.68 -0.38
CA ILE A 54 6.41 -1.39 -1.22
C ILE A 54 5.66 -0.34 -2.03
N ALA A 55 5.64 -0.47 -3.34
CA ALA A 55 4.97 0.47 -4.23
C ALA A 55 3.87 -0.23 -5.02
N PHE A 56 2.67 0.35 -5.01
CA PHE A 56 1.52 -0.09 -5.79
C PHE A 56 1.14 0.98 -6.80
N GLU A 57 1.32 0.68 -8.08
CA GLU A 57 0.69 1.45 -9.14
C GLU A 57 -0.78 1.05 -9.24
N TYR A 58 -1.67 2.03 -9.31
CA TYR A 58 -3.08 1.83 -9.58
C TYR A 58 -3.61 2.95 -10.46
N GLN A 59 -4.68 2.65 -11.19
CA GLN A 59 -5.37 3.61 -12.05
C GLN A 59 -6.77 3.84 -11.49
N ARG A 60 -7.17 5.12 -11.36
CA ARG A 60 -8.45 5.51 -10.76
C ARG A 60 -9.61 5.64 -11.77
N GLY A 61 -9.28 5.78 -13.04
CA GLY A 61 -10.23 6.00 -14.13
C GLY A 61 -9.71 5.40 -15.44
N THR A 62 -10.18 5.92 -16.57
CA THR A 62 -9.82 5.40 -17.90
C THR A 62 -8.65 6.13 -18.54
N ASP A 63 -8.29 7.32 -18.05
CA ASP A 63 -7.13 8.05 -18.56
C ASP A 63 -5.86 7.42 -17.99
N ALA A 64 -5.01 6.89 -18.86
CA ALA A 64 -3.83 6.14 -18.42
C ALA A 64 -2.72 7.04 -17.87
N GLU A 65 -2.71 8.34 -18.15
CA GLU A 65 -1.64 9.25 -17.72
C GLU A 65 -2.09 10.12 -16.55
N GLU A 66 -3.32 10.63 -16.57
CA GLU A 66 -3.83 11.50 -15.49
C GLU A 66 -4.35 10.73 -14.27
N ASP A 67 -4.85 9.49 -14.46
CA ASP A 67 -5.46 8.71 -13.37
C ASP A 67 -4.50 7.74 -12.68
N ARG A 68 -3.24 7.64 -13.12
CA ARG A 68 -2.25 6.80 -12.45
C ARG A 68 -1.83 7.41 -11.11
N ARG A 69 -1.76 6.55 -10.11
CA ARG A 69 -1.29 6.86 -8.77
C ARG A 69 -0.34 5.78 -8.31
N LEU A 70 0.59 6.17 -7.45
CA LEU A 70 1.54 5.27 -6.82
C LEU A 70 1.37 5.36 -5.31
N ALA A 71 0.83 4.32 -4.68
CA ALA A 71 0.81 4.21 -3.23
C ALA A 71 2.11 3.57 -2.75
N VAL A 72 2.84 4.26 -1.88
CA VAL A 72 4.12 3.83 -1.35
C VAL A 72 3.99 3.60 0.15
N ILE A 73 4.36 2.40 0.58
CA ILE A 73 4.38 1.97 1.98
C ILE A 73 5.82 1.87 2.43
N ARG A 74 6.15 2.51 3.55
CA ARG A 74 7.45 2.41 4.21
C ARG A 74 7.26 2.20 5.71
N ARG A 75 8.30 1.72 6.38
CA ARG A 75 8.36 1.61 7.84
C ARG A 75 8.69 2.97 8.45
N ARG A 76 8.09 3.33 9.59
CA ARG A 76 8.47 4.57 10.26
C ARG A 76 9.83 4.45 10.94
N THR A 77 10.55 5.56 11.00
CA THR A 77 11.84 5.65 11.69
C THR A 77 11.67 5.77 13.21
N ASP A 78 10.55 6.33 13.68
CA ASP A 78 10.23 6.51 15.10
C ASP A 78 9.41 5.36 15.71
N ASP A 79 8.73 4.58 14.88
CA ASP A 79 7.99 3.38 15.26
C ASP A 79 8.19 2.28 14.21
N HIS A 80 9.13 1.39 14.49
CA HIS A 80 9.54 0.33 13.57
C HIS A 80 8.48 -0.76 13.34
N ASP A 81 7.39 -0.75 14.10
CA ASP A 81 6.29 -1.71 14.00
C ASP A 81 5.12 -1.18 13.18
N SER A 82 5.14 0.12 12.89
CA SER A 82 4.08 0.80 12.16
C SER A 82 4.55 1.26 10.77
N PRO A 83 3.77 0.97 9.72
CA PRO A 83 3.99 1.59 8.43
C PRO A 83 3.47 3.03 8.39
N PHE A 84 3.95 3.79 7.41
CA PHE A 84 3.29 4.98 6.90
C PHE A 84 3.14 4.88 5.38
N TYR A 85 2.25 5.70 4.86
CA TYR A 85 1.88 5.71 3.46
C TYR A 85 2.08 7.09 2.85
N ARG A 86 2.43 7.12 1.56
CA ARG A 86 2.33 8.31 0.70
C ARG A 86 1.70 7.91 -0.63
N ILE A 87 0.97 8.83 -1.24
CA ILE A 87 0.44 8.64 -2.59
C ILE A 87 1.07 9.69 -3.50
N TYR A 88 1.59 9.26 -4.64
CA TYR A 88 2.21 10.10 -5.66
C TYR A 88 1.27 10.19 -6.86
N ARG A 89 1.14 11.38 -7.43
CA ARG A 89 0.37 11.64 -8.65
C ARG A 89 1.16 11.24 -9.90
N CYS A 90 1.47 9.96 -10.02
CA CYS A 90 2.14 9.38 -11.18
C CYS A 90 1.98 7.85 -11.21
N GLY A 91 2.38 7.24 -12.35
CA GLY A 91 2.71 5.82 -12.40
C GLY A 91 4.03 5.48 -11.71
N PHE A 92 4.39 4.21 -11.65
CA PHE A 92 5.66 3.74 -11.14
C PHE A 92 6.83 4.31 -11.96
N ARG A 93 7.80 4.90 -11.25
CA ARG A 93 9.07 5.36 -11.84
C ARG A 93 10.22 4.86 -10.99
N LYS A 94 11.16 4.13 -11.60
CA LYS A 94 12.30 3.53 -10.89
C LYS A 94 13.19 4.60 -10.22
N GLU A 95 13.38 5.73 -10.90
CA GLU A 95 14.18 6.87 -10.43
C GLU A 95 13.71 7.47 -9.10
N LEU A 96 12.43 7.30 -8.73
CA LEU A 96 11.92 7.69 -7.41
C LEU A 96 12.54 6.87 -6.28
N PHE A 97 12.99 5.65 -6.56
CA PHE A 97 13.46 4.71 -5.53
C PHE A 97 14.94 4.37 -5.65
N VAL A 98 15.57 4.64 -6.79
CA VAL A 98 16.95 4.27 -7.06
C VAL A 98 17.68 5.39 -7.78
N GLN A 99 18.83 5.80 -7.25
CA GLN A 99 19.76 6.72 -7.87
C GLN A 99 21.18 6.20 -7.67
N ASP A 100 22.00 6.20 -8.72
CA ASP A 100 23.41 5.77 -8.67
C ASP A 100 23.61 4.39 -8.01
N SER A 101 22.70 3.45 -8.31
CA SER A 101 22.65 2.09 -7.73
C SER A 101 22.39 2.02 -6.22
N ARG A 102 22.03 3.14 -5.58
CA ARG A 102 21.58 3.23 -4.19
C ARG A 102 20.05 3.29 -4.12
N PHE A 103 19.47 2.62 -3.12
CA PHE A 103 18.06 2.81 -2.77
C PHE A 103 17.85 4.13 -2.01
N LEU A 104 16.79 4.84 -2.37
CA LEU A 104 16.45 6.14 -1.81
C LEU A 104 15.61 6.00 -0.54
N SER A 105 15.92 6.82 0.47
CA SER A 105 15.09 7.00 1.67
C SER A 105 13.76 7.69 1.33
N ASP A 106 12.84 7.82 2.29
CA ASP A 106 11.62 8.62 2.09
C ASP A 106 11.95 10.08 1.74
N GLU A 107 12.94 10.65 2.41
CA GLU A 107 13.35 12.04 2.21
C GLU A 107 13.93 12.25 0.81
N ASP A 108 14.86 11.38 0.39
CA ASP A 108 15.43 11.41 -0.96
C ASP A 108 14.36 11.20 -2.03
N THR A 109 13.40 10.29 -1.79
CA THR A 109 12.28 10.03 -2.72
C THR A 109 11.41 11.28 -2.87
N GLN A 110 11.18 12.03 -1.79
CA GLN A 110 10.40 13.27 -1.82
C GLN A 110 11.14 14.39 -2.53
N LEU A 111 12.45 14.52 -2.33
CA LEU A 111 13.30 15.45 -3.10
C LEU A 111 13.21 15.12 -4.60
N LYS A 112 13.39 13.85 -4.98
CA LYS A 112 13.27 13.40 -6.36
C LYS A 112 11.88 13.64 -6.95
N ALA A 113 10.81 13.40 -6.19
CA ALA A 113 9.45 13.68 -6.63
C ALA A 113 9.23 15.17 -6.89
N ASN A 114 9.76 16.05 -6.04
CA ASN A 114 9.70 17.50 -6.25
C ASN A 114 10.49 17.93 -7.50
N GLU A 115 11.70 17.40 -7.72
CA GLU A 115 12.49 17.64 -8.94
C GLU A 115 11.73 17.27 -10.22
N LEU A 116 10.93 16.20 -10.15
CA LEU A 116 10.11 15.70 -11.26
C LEU A 116 8.73 16.38 -11.35
N GLY A 117 8.42 17.35 -10.48
CA GLY A 117 7.12 18.02 -10.43
C GLY A 117 5.95 17.12 -10.01
N ILE A 118 6.23 16.01 -9.31
CA ILE A 118 5.23 15.03 -8.89
C ILE A 118 4.61 15.47 -7.55
N VAL A 119 3.31 15.72 -7.56
CA VAL A 119 2.55 16.02 -6.34
C VAL A 119 2.42 14.76 -5.49
N THR A 120 2.68 14.90 -4.17
CA THR A 120 2.56 13.81 -3.21
C THR A 120 1.73 14.19 -2.00
N THR A 121 1.11 13.21 -1.35
CA THR A 121 0.51 13.41 -0.03
C THR A 121 1.59 13.61 1.04
N SER A 122 1.22 14.23 2.16
CA SER A 122 1.95 14.07 3.42
C SER A 122 2.04 12.59 3.83
N LYS A 123 2.88 12.27 4.81
CA LYS A 123 2.84 10.95 5.47
C LYS A 123 1.43 10.72 6.01
N LEU A 124 0.86 9.55 5.73
CA LEU A 124 -0.43 9.11 6.22
C LEU A 124 -0.23 7.92 7.14
N THR A 125 -0.91 7.93 8.28
CA THR A 125 -1.08 6.71 9.09
C THR A 125 -1.91 5.68 8.33
N THR A 126 -1.88 4.41 8.75
CA THR A 126 -2.72 3.35 8.16
C THR A 126 -4.22 3.74 8.12
N SER A 127 -4.73 4.35 9.19
CA SER A 127 -6.14 4.77 9.28
C SER A 127 -6.48 5.92 8.31
N GLU A 128 -5.61 6.94 8.23
CA GLU A 128 -5.79 8.04 7.29
C GLU A 128 -5.68 7.56 5.84
N TYR A 129 -4.68 6.74 5.54
CA TYR A 129 -4.51 6.14 4.22
C TYR A 129 -5.74 5.34 3.82
N ARG A 130 -6.27 4.51 4.73
CA ARG A 130 -7.51 3.76 4.51
C ARG A 130 -8.68 4.68 4.17
N SER A 131 -8.86 5.77 4.91
CA SER A 131 -9.92 6.76 4.63
C SER A 131 -9.77 7.40 3.24
N VAL A 132 -8.54 7.65 2.81
CA VAL A 132 -8.23 8.22 1.50
C VAL A 132 -8.50 7.22 0.38
N ILE A 133 -7.89 6.03 0.45
CA ILE A 133 -7.90 5.04 -0.64
C ILE A 133 -9.28 4.43 -0.84
N LEU A 134 -10.05 4.23 0.25
CA LEU A 134 -11.40 3.66 0.23
C LEU A 134 -12.51 4.71 0.16
N ARG A 135 -12.15 6.00 0.26
CA ARG A 135 -13.11 7.12 0.27
C ARG A 135 -14.15 7.02 1.39
N THR A 136 -13.69 6.57 2.55
CA THR A 136 -14.49 6.46 3.77
C THR A 136 -14.25 7.65 4.70
N PRO A 137 -15.18 7.96 5.62
CA PRO A 137 -15.01 9.06 6.57
C PRO A 137 -13.77 8.87 7.45
N ALA A 138 -12.94 9.91 7.55
CA ALA A 138 -11.78 9.91 8.43
C ALA A 138 -12.14 10.33 9.86
N ALA A 139 -11.70 9.55 10.85
CA ALA A 139 -11.67 9.94 12.26
C ALA A 139 -10.39 10.72 12.60
N SER A 140 -10.14 11.82 11.88
CA SER A 140 -8.97 12.69 12.07
C SER A 140 -9.41 14.13 12.33
N LYS A 141 -8.55 14.93 12.98
CA LYS A 141 -8.75 16.38 13.12
C LYS A 141 -8.60 17.10 11.77
N ASP A 142 -7.95 16.48 10.80
CA ASP A 142 -7.64 17.05 9.49
C ASP A 142 -8.53 16.48 8.37
N LYS A 143 -9.86 16.52 8.59
CA LYS A 143 -10.84 15.92 7.67
C LYS A 143 -10.81 16.58 6.29
N ALA A 144 -10.55 17.89 6.22
CA ALA A 144 -10.52 18.64 4.97
C ALA A 144 -9.38 18.17 4.06
N ARG A 145 -8.16 18.04 4.58
CA ARG A 145 -7.02 17.51 3.81
C ARG A 145 -7.27 16.08 3.36
N LEU A 146 -7.74 15.21 4.26
CA LEU A 146 -8.02 13.82 3.91
C LEU A 146 -9.14 13.69 2.87
N ARG A 147 -10.13 14.58 2.92
CA ARG A 147 -11.17 14.66 1.89
C ARG A 147 -10.60 15.07 0.53
N ALA A 148 -9.73 16.08 0.50
CA ALA A 148 -9.05 16.51 -0.72
C ALA A 148 -8.18 15.39 -1.31
N TYR A 149 -7.37 14.73 -0.47
CA TYR A 149 -6.60 13.55 -0.90
C TYR A 149 -7.50 12.44 -1.39
N SER A 150 -8.62 12.15 -0.74
CA SER A 150 -9.55 11.12 -1.20
C SER A 150 -10.13 11.43 -2.59
N LEU A 151 -10.49 12.69 -2.86
CA LEU A 151 -10.98 13.10 -4.18
C LEU A 151 -9.93 12.90 -5.29
N ASP A 152 -8.65 13.06 -4.96
CA ASP A 152 -7.54 12.97 -5.90
C ASP A 152 -6.87 11.59 -5.97
N CYS A 153 -6.98 10.78 -4.93
CA CYS A 153 -6.17 9.57 -4.78
C CYS A 153 -7.00 8.30 -4.54
N SER A 154 -8.31 8.35 -4.30
CA SER A 154 -9.10 7.14 -4.00
C SER A 154 -9.01 6.09 -5.10
N TYR A 155 -8.95 4.81 -4.75
CA TYR A 155 -8.89 3.72 -5.74
C TYR A 155 -10.14 3.69 -6.64
N GLY A 156 -11.32 3.93 -6.04
CA GLY A 156 -12.59 3.99 -6.76
C GLY A 156 -13.20 5.40 -6.79
N SER A 157 -14.12 5.62 -7.71
CA SER A 157 -14.95 6.83 -7.79
C SER A 157 -16.01 6.93 -6.68
N ARG A 158 -16.29 5.81 -5.99
CA ARG A 158 -17.25 5.68 -4.88
C ARG A 158 -16.59 5.07 -3.65
N ALA A 159 -17.24 5.24 -2.49
CA ALA A 159 -16.81 4.63 -1.24
C ALA A 159 -16.85 3.09 -1.35
N LEU A 160 -15.84 2.44 -0.77
CA LEU A 160 -15.65 0.98 -0.78
C LEU A 160 -15.83 0.41 0.63
N ASP A 161 -17.03 0.57 1.19
CA ASP A 161 -17.31 0.26 2.61
C ASP A 161 -17.26 -1.25 2.92
N ASN A 162 -17.46 -2.10 1.92
CA ASN A 162 -17.52 -3.56 2.08
C ASN A 162 -16.18 -4.28 1.85
N LEU A 163 -15.10 -3.53 1.70
CA LEU A 163 -13.82 -4.11 1.34
C LEU A 163 -13.28 -5.08 2.41
N ASP A 164 -13.58 -4.85 3.69
CA ASP A 164 -13.24 -5.79 4.77
C ASP A 164 -13.80 -7.19 4.52
N ARG A 165 -15.01 -7.30 3.96
CA ARG A 165 -15.64 -8.58 3.62
C ARG A 165 -14.92 -9.27 2.46
N ILE A 166 -14.47 -8.50 1.47
CA ILE A 166 -13.71 -9.02 0.31
C ILE A 166 -12.34 -9.50 0.77
N VAL A 167 -11.64 -8.72 1.59
CA VAL A 167 -10.35 -9.10 2.18
C VAL A 167 -10.51 -10.34 3.06
N ALA A 168 -11.50 -10.37 3.95
CA ALA A 168 -11.79 -11.55 4.76
C ALA A 168 -12.12 -12.79 3.92
N ALA A 169 -12.88 -12.64 2.83
CA ALA A 169 -13.18 -13.74 1.91
C ALA A 169 -11.92 -14.24 1.18
N MET A 170 -11.05 -13.34 0.68
CA MET A 170 -9.78 -13.71 0.05
C MET A 170 -8.86 -14.47 1.02
N VAL A 171 -8.84 -14.06 2.29
CA VAL A 171 -8.06 -14.71 3.35
C VAL A 171 -8.64 -16.07 3.70
N LYS A 172 -9.96 -16.18 3.85
CA LYS A 172 -10.65 -17.45 4.17
C LYS A 172 -10.50 -18.48 3.05
N ALA A 173 -10.64 -18.06 1.79
CA ALA A 173 -10.43 -18.93 0.62
C ALA A 173 -9.02 -19.55 0.61
N ARG A 174 -8.03 -18.81 1.13
CA ARG A 174 -6.65 -19.30 1.24
C ARG A 174 -6.46 -20.37 2.31
N LEU A 175 -7.12 -20.27 3.47
CA LEU A 175 -7.06 -21.29 4.51
C LEU A 175 -7.62 -22.63 4.00
N LEU A 176 -8.69 -22.59 3.21
CA LEU A 176 -9.30 -23.78 2.61
C LEU A 176 -8.40 -24.45 1.57
N LEU A 177 -7.60 -23.68 0.82
CA LEU A 177 -6.65 -24.22 -0.16
C LEU A 177 -5.38 -24.83 0.47
N VAL A 178 -5.05 -24.47 1.72
CA VAL A 178 -3.87 -24.97 2.43
C VAL A 178 -4.18 -26.20 3.29
N HIS A 179 -5.44 -26.40 3.69
CA HIS A 179 -5.88 -27.56 4.49
C HIS A 179 -6.60 -28.65 3.66
N GLY A 180 -6.62 -28.50 2.32
CA GLY A 180 -7.23 -29.45 1.38
C GLY A 180 -6.20 -30.26 0.59
N SER A 181 -5.03 -30.53 1.16
CA SER A 181 -3.96 -31.35 0.57
C SER A 181 -3.54 -32.44 1.55
#